data_AF-A0A356X1K6-F1
#
_entry.id   AF-A0A356X1K6-F1
#
_cell.length_a   1.000
_cell.length_b   1.000
_cell.length_c   1.000
_cell.angle_alpha   90.00
_cell.angle_beta   90.00
_cell.angle_gamma   90.00
#
_symmetry.space_group_name_H-M   'P 1'
#
loop_
_entity.id
_entity.type
_entity.pdbx_description
1 polymer ?
#
loop_
_entity_poly.entity_id
_entity_poly.type
_entity_poly.pdbx_seq_one_letter_code
_entity_poly.pdbx_strand_id
1 'polypeptide(L)'
;AMAPVAVMIDEADAYLGDRDTSGDSGVSSRVFSQIATFMSDTANRGRILWFLMTARPDLMPIDLKRQGRAEEHLALFPPHTSEERVELYEAMAKKTGLKMTEEYIPESIKTEDKRLSGADMEAALTRAKFRAAADGKVKVTPDILDAALADFLPPTYPEEVELQTLSAVIECTSKELLPEQYRDMDRDEILSTIEELKFRVG
;
A
#
# COMPACT_ATOMS: atom_id res chain seq x y z
N ALA A 1 -27.69 18.23 8.48
CA ALA A 1 -27.42 17.46 7.25
C ALA A 1 -26.18 16.58 7.50
N MET A 2 -26.20 15.31 7.11
CA MET A 2 -25.04 14.39 7.20
C MET A 2 -24.18 14.50 5.94
N ALA A 3 -23.66 15.69 5.63
CA ALA A 3 -22.72 15.87 4.53
C ALA A 3 -21.59 16.81 4.99
N PRO A 4 -20.34 16.60 4.54
CA PRO A 4 -19.92 15.58 3.58
C PRO A 4 -19.86 14.15 4.16
N VAL A 5 -20.06 13.14 3.31
CA VAL A 5 -19.91 11.70 3.62
C VAL A 5 -18.71 11.16 2.86
N ALA A 6 -17.83 10.43 3.54
CA ALA A 6 -16.77 9.66 2.91
C ALA A 6 -17.20 8.19 2.81
N VAL A 7 -17.13 7.61 1.62
CA VAL A 7 -17.34 6.18 1.38
C VAL A 7 -15.99 5.56 1.05
N MET A 8 -15.52 4.66 1.90
CA MET A 8 -14.26 3.96 1.73
C MET A 8 -14.53 2.50 1.32
N ILE A 9 -13.96 2.07 0.21
CA ILE A 9 -13.98 0.68 -0.26
C ILE A 9 -12.53 0.22 -0.31
N ASP A 10 -12.17 -0.66 0.62
CA ASP A 10 -10.88 -1.35 0.61
C ASP A 10 -10.95 -2.59 -0.28
N GLU A 11 -9.81 -3.01 -0.82
CA GLU A 11 -9.70 -4.10 -1.81
C GLU A 11 -10.72 -3.93 -2.95
N ALA A 12 -10.82 -2.70 -3.48
CA ALA A 12 -11.86 -2.32 -4.43
C ALA A 12 -11.87 -3.18 -5.69
N ASP A 13 -10.73 -3.75 -6.08
CA ASP A 13 -10.58 -4.70 -7.18
C ASP A 13 -11.33 -6.01 -6.92
N ALA A 14 -11.31 -6.53 -5.68
CA ALA A 14 -12.04 -7.74 -5.33
C ALA A 14 -13.56 -7.52 -5.35
N TYR A 15 -14.02 -6.35 -4.91
CA TYR A 15 -15.46 -6.03 -4.86
C TYR A 15 -16.04 -5.55 -6.19
N LEU A 16 -15.22 -4.92 -7.04
CA LEU A 16 -15.70 -4.22 -8.24
C LEU A 16 -15.09 -4.78 -9.54
N GLY A 17 -14.00 -5.54 -9.48
CA GLY A 17 -13.27 -6.07 -10.63
C GLY A 17 -13.86 -7.33 -11.25
N ASP A 18 -14.44 -8.22 -10.46
CA ASP A 18 -14.95 -9.50 -10.98
C ASP A 18 -16.38 -9.37 -11.52
N ARG A 19 -16.46 -9.06 -12.81
CA ARG A 19 -17.72 -8.89 -13.56
C ARG A 19 -18.25 -10.22 -14.13
N ASP A 20 -17.38 -11.21 -14.28
CA ASP A 20 -17.60 -12.40 -15.12
C ASP A 20 -17.67 -13.71 -14.32
N THR A 21 -17.81 -13.66 -12.99
CA THR A 21 -18.02 -14.85 -12.16
C THR A 21 -19.30 -15.58 -12.62
N SER A 22 -19.09 -16.60 -13.45
CA SER A 22 -20.11 -17.40 -14.10
C SER A 22 -20.77 -18.31 -13.07
N GLY A 23 -21.68 -17.76 -12.27
CA GLY A 23 -22.32 -18.49 -11.17
C GLY A 23 -23.17 -17.61 -10.25
N ASP A 24 -22.90 -16.31 -10.21
CA ASP A 24 -23.73 -15.36 -9.48
C ASP A 24 -24.80 -14.79 -10.41
N SER A 25 -26.05 -14.72 -9.96
CA SER A 25 -27.27 -14.47 -10.78
C SER A 25 -27.42 -13.05 -11.37
N GLY A 26 -26.31 -12.45 -11.82
CA GLY A 26 -26.20 -11.06 -12.23
C GLY A 26 -26.35 -10.07 -11.07
N VAL A 27 -26.18 -10.51 -9.82
CA VAL A 27 -26.31 -9.66 -8.64
C VAL A 27 -25.12 -8.71 -8.56
N SER A 28 -23.89 -9.22 -8.64
CA SER A 28 -22.66 -8.42 -8.66
C SER A 28 -22.70 -7.30 -9.71
N SER A 29 -23.10 -7.63 -10.96
CA SER A 29 -23.19 -6.64 -12.05
C SER A 29 -24.25 -5.55 -11.82
N ARG A 30 -25.37 -5.89 -11.17
CA ARG A 30 -26.40 -4.90 -10.77
C ARG A 30 -25.91 -3.97 -9.68
N VAL A 31 -25.24 -4.51 -8.65
CA VAL A 31 -24.67 -3.73 -7.55
C VAL A 31 -23.61 -2.76 -8.08
N PHE A 32 -22.70 -3.25 -8.91
CA PHE A 32 -21.70 -2.41 -9.58
C PHE A 32 -22.34 -1.26 -10.37
N SER A 33 -23.37 -1.57 -11.17
CA SER A 33 -24.06 -0.55 -11.99
C SER A 33 -24.71 0.52 -11.13
N GLN A 34 -25.25 0.18 -9.95
CA GLN A 34 -25.81 1.13 -9.02
C GLN A 34 -24.72 2.03 -8.40
N ILE A 35 -23.60 1.46 -7.97
CA ILE A 35 -22.46 2.21 -7.44
C ILE A 35 -21.94 3.18 -8.51
N ALA A 36 -21.68 2.69 -9.71
CA ALA A 36 -21.18 3.50 -10.82
C ALA A 36 -22.15 4.64 -11.20
N THR A 37 -23.46 4.37 -11.19
CA THR A 37 -24.50 5.38 -11.43
C THR A 37 -24.51 6.44 -10.34
N PHE A 38 -24.39 6.01 -9.08
CA PHE A 38 -24.39 6.91 -7.93
C PHE A 38 -23.14 7.80 -7.88
N MET A 39 -21.97 7.25 -8.22
CA MET A 39 -20.73 8.02 -8.38
C MET A 39 -20.85 9.08 -9.47
N SER A 40 -21.54 8.77 -10.58
CA SER A 40 -21.73 9.69 -11.71
C SER A 40 -22.82 10.75 -11.48
N ASP A 41 -23.60 10.67 -10.40
CA ASP A 41 -24.63 11.67 -10.09
C ASP A 41 -23.98 13.00 -9.64
N THR A 42 -24.15 14.03 -10.46
CA THR A 42 -23.55 15.34 -10.24
C THR A 42 -24.11 16.05 -9.01
N ALA A 43 -25.31 15.68 -8.54
CA ALA A 43 -25.92 16.22 -7.33
C ALA A 43 -25.18 15.80 -6.05
N ASN A 44 -24.34 14.76 -6.13
CA ASN A 44 -23.53 14.24 -5.03
C ASN A 44 -22.13 14.88 -4.94
N ARG A 45 -21.69 15.65 -5.94
CA ARG A 45 -20.36 16.27 -5.96
C ARG A 45 -20.17 17.20 -4.76
N GLY A 46 -19.03 17.08 -4.07
CA GLY A 46 -18.71 17.83 -2.85
C GLY A 46 -19.53 17.43 -1.61
N ARG A 47 -20.49 16.51 -1.76
CA ARG A 47 -21.31 15.97 -0.66
C ARG A 47 -20.91 14.55 -0.32
N ILE A 48 -20.50 13.77 -1.32
CA ILE A 48 -20.05 12.39 -1.16
C ILE A 48 -18.68 12.28 -1.81
N LEU A 49 -17.72 11.80 -1.02
CA LEU A 49 -16.34 11.55 -1.43
C LEU A 49 -16.11 10.06 -1.44
N TRP A 50 -15.63 9.54 -2.57
CA TRP A 50 -15.36 8.12 -2.76
C TRP A 50 -13.86 7.87 -2.65
N PHE A 51 -13.47 6.93 -1.80
CA PHE A 51 -12.11 6.43 -1.67
C PHE A 51 -12.11 4.95 -2.03
N LEU A 52 -11.53 4.62 -3.17
CA LEU A 52 -11.31 3.24 -3.60
C LEU A 52 -9.84 2.90 -3.38
N MET A 53 -9.58 1.91 -2.52
CA MET A 53 -8.23 1.50 -2.14
C MET A 53 -7.98 0.10 -2.69
N THR A 54 -6.81 -0.12 -3.30
CA THR A 54 -6.44 -1.40 -3.90
C THR A 54 -4.93 -1.51 -4.06
N ALA A 55 -4.39 -2.72 -3.91
CA ALA A 55 -3.02 -3.05 -4.29
C ALA A 55 -2.91 -3.51 -5.76
N ARG A 56 -4.04 -3.75 -6.43
CA ARG A 56 -4.16 -4.28 -7.80
C ARG A 56 -4.96 -3.33 -8.68
N PRO A 57 -4.45 -2.11 -8.94
CA PRO A 57 -5.15 -1.14 -9.78
C PRO A 57 -5.28 -1.60 -11.24
N ASP A 58 -4.48 -2.60 -11.65
CA ASP A 58 -4.58 -3.27 -12.95
C ASP A 58 -5.83 -4.15 -13.10
N LEU A 59 -6.42 -4.60 -11.99
CA LEU A 59 -7.67 -5.38 -11.97
C LEU A 59 -8.92 -4.49 -11.86
N MET A 60 -8.75 -3.19 -11.63
CA MET A 60 -9.86 -2.25 -11.53
C MET A 60 -10.53 -2.02 -12.90
N PRO A 61 -11.87 -2.06 -12.99
CA PRO A 61 -12.57 -1.80 -14.24
C PRO A 61 -12.28 -0.39 -14.76
N ILE A 62 -11.91 -0.29 -16.03
CA ILE A 62 -11.66 0.99 -16.73
C ILE A 62 -12.86 1.93 -16.59
N ASP A 63 -14.09 1.38 -16.54
CA ASP A 63 -15.31 2.17 -16.37
C ASP A 63 -15.34 2.97 -15.06
N LEU A 64 -14.78 2.46 -13.95
CA LEU A 64 -14.73 3.19 -12.68
C LEU A 64 -13.65 4.27 -12.66
N LYS A 65 -12.57 4.07 -13.42
CA LYS A 65 -11.40 4.94 -13.54
C LYS A 65 -11.63 6.17 -14.44
N ARG A 66 -12.81 6.28 -15.07
CA ARG A 66 -13.15 7.38 -15.97
C ARG A 66 -13.54 8.64 -15.20
N GLN A 67 -13.35 9.79 -15.85
CA GLN A 67 -13.77 11.10 -15.32
C GLN A 67 -15.21 11.11 -14.84
N GLY A 68 -15.46 11.78 -13.71
CA GLY A 68 -16.77 11.79 -13.05
C GLY A 68 -17.09 10.54 -12.22
N ARG A 69 -16.11 9.66 -11.98
CA ARG A 69 -16.15 8.56 -11.01
C ARG A 69 -14.90 8.61 -10.12
N ALA A 70 -14.01 7.61 -10.20
CA ALA A 70 -12.70 7.67 -9.56
C ALA A 70 -11.71 8.29 -10.55
N GLU A 71 -11.70 9.62 -10.60
CA GLU A 71 -10.92 10.36 -11.59
C GLU A 71 -9.48 10.67 -11.15
N GLU A 72 -9.24 10.71 -9.84
CA GLU A 72 -7.92 10.92 -9.26
C GLU A 72 -7.35 9.61 -8.73
N HIS A 73 -6.17 9.22 -9.22
CA HIS A 73 -5.47 8.03 -8.79
C HIS A 73 -4.19 8.42 -8.05
N LEU A 74 -4.24 8.29 -6.73
CA LEU A 74 -3.13 8.58 -5.84
C LEU A 74 -2.35 7.29 -5.58
N ALA A 75 -1.17 7.17 -6.16
CA ALA A 75 -0.29 6.03 -5.92
C ALA A 75 0.49 6.21 -4.61
N LEU A 76 0.56 5.15 -3.80
CA LEU A 76 1.34 5.11 -2.56
C LEU A 76 2.53 4.18 -2.77
N PHE A 77 3.72 4.64 -2.37
CA PHE A 77 4.96 3.94 -2.60
C PHE A 77 5.67 3.60 -1.28
N PRO A 78 6.46 2.51 -1.24
CA PRO A 78 7.35 2.27 -0.12
C PRO A 78 8.42 3.37 -0.03
N PRO A 79 9.02 3.60 1.16
CA PRO A 79 10.06 4.60 1.32
C PRO A 79 11.28 4.28 0.45
N HIS A 80 11.80 5.31 -0.22
CA HIS A 80 12.94 5.24 -1.15
C HIS A 80 14.21 5.78 -0.50
N THR A 81 14.12 6.87 0.26
CA THR A 81 15.29 7.47 0.90
C THR A 81 15.57 6.89 2.28
N SER A 82 16.79 7.09 2.79
CA SER A 82 17.11 6.71 4.17
C SER A 82 16.25 7.49 5.16
N GLU A 83 15.99 8.76 4.87
CA GLU A 83 15.18 9.65 5.68
C GLU A 83 13.73 9.15 5.76
N GLU A 84 13.12 8.79 4.63
CA GLU A 84 11.76 8.22 4.60
C GLU A 84 11.66 6.89 5.36
N ARG A 85 12.69 6.04 5.28
CA ARG A 85 12.74 4.79 6.05
C ARG A 85 12.83 5.04 7.55
N VAL A 86 13.60 6.05 7.96
CA VAL A 86 13.69 6.47 9.36
C VAL A 86 12.35 7.03 9.84
N GLU A 87 11.69 7.89 9.05
CA GLU A 87 10.36 8.41 9.38
C GLU A 87 9.32 7.30 9.54
N LEU A 88 9.32 6.32 8.63
CA LEU A 88 8.45 5.14 8.75
C LEU A 88 8.78 4.34 10.02
N TYR A 89 10.07 4.08 10.30
CA TYR A 89 10.49 3.39 11.51
C TYR A 89 10.01 4.12 12.78
N GLU A 90 10.17 5.44 12.85
CA GLU A 90 9.74 6.23 14.00
C GLU A 90 8.22 6.18 14.20
N ALA A 91 7.45 6.27 13.11
CA ALA A 91 6.01 6.11 13.12
C ALA A 91 5.60 4.71 13.63
N MET A 92 6.29 3.67 13.18
CA MET A 92 6.04 2.29 13.60
C MET A 92 6.49 2.00 15.03
N ALA A 93 7.61 2.57 15.47
CA ALA A 93 8.07 2.51 16.85
C ALA A 93 7.08 3.18 17.80
N LYS A 94 6.51 4.32 17.39
CA LYS A 94 5.43 4.99 18.13
C LYS A 94 4.15 4.16 18.16
N LYS A 95 3.71 3.62 17.02
CA LYS A 95 2.51 2.75 16.91
C LYS A 95 2.62 1.52 17.81
N THR A 96 3.78 0.87 17.82
CA THR A 96 4.05 -0.32 18.63
C THR A 96 4.30 0.00 20.11
N GLY A 97 4.46 1.28 20.47
CA GLY A 97 4.83 1.70 21.82
C GLY A 97 6.19 1.14 22.25
N LEU A 98 7.14 1.06 21.32
CA LEU A 98 8.51 0.64 21.60
C LEU A 98 9.15 1.62 22.59
N LYS A 99 9.64 1.10 23.71
CA LYS A 99 10.37 1.88 24.72
C LYS A 99 11.82 1.45 24.71
N MET A 100 12.69 2.30 24.20
CA MET A 100 14.13 2.03 24.18
C MET A 100 14.82 2.50 25.46
N THR A 101 15.98 1.93 25.77
CA THR A 101 16.87 2.41 26.84
C THR A 101 17.51 3.75 26.50
N GLU A 102 17.77 3.98 25.22
CA GLU A 102 18.35 5.20 24.66
C GLU A 102 17.78 5.48 23.26
N GLU A 103 17.99 6.68 22.75
CA GLU A 103 17.61 7.03 21.39
C GLU A 103 18.53 6.32 20.41
N TYR A 104 17.96 5.40 19.62
CA TYR A 104 18.72 4.54 18.73
C TYR A 104 17.91 4.20 17.49
N ILE A 105 18.53 4.38 16.33
CA ILE A 105 18.01 4.00 15.01
C ILE A 105 18.96 2.94 14.45
N PRO A 106 18.50 1.69 14.29
CA PRO A 106 19.30 0.60 13.73
C PRO A 106 19.82 0.94 12.34
N GLU A 107 21.06 0.55 12.06
CA GLU A 107 21.67 0.82 10.74
C GLU A 107 20.93 0.09 9.62
N SER A 108 20.36 -1.08 9.90
CA SER A 108 19.53 -1.83 8.96
C SER A 108 18.25 -1.12 8.52
N ILE A 109 17.85 -0.05 9.20
CA ILE A 109 16.73 0.83 8.78
C ILE A 109 17.22 1.91 7.81
N LYS A 110 18.47 2.36 7.96
CA LYS A 110 19.06 3.42 7.13
C LYS A 110 19.55 2.87 5.79
N THR A 111 20.00 1.63 5.75
CA THR A 111 20.48 0.97 4.52
C THR A 111 19.34 0.37 3.70
N GLU A 112 19.63 0.03 2.43
CA GLU A 112 18.70 -0.70 1.56
C GLU A 112 18.75 -2.22 1.74
N ASP A 113 19.57 -2.71 2.68
CA ASP A 113 19.84 -4.15 2.86
C ASP A 113 18.57 -4.95 3.15
N LYS A 114 17.60 -4.33 3.83
CA LYS A 114 16.28 -4.90 4.10
C LYS A 114 15.19 -3.86 3.83
N ARG A 115 14.48 -4.00 2.72
CA ARG A 115 13.24 -3.25 2.45
C ARG A 115 12.12 -3.82 3.31
N LEU A 116 11.83 -3.17 4.44
CA LEU A 116 10.76 -3.56 5.35
C LEU A 116 9.53 -2.68 5.09
N SER A 117 8.37 -3.31 4.92
CA SER A 117 7.09 -2.61 4.96
C SER A 117 6.77 -2.12 6.38
N GLY A 118 5.77 -1.25 6.52
CA GLY A 118 5.28 -0.86 7.85
C GLY A 118 4.81 -2.07 8.67
N ALA A 119 4.19 -3.07 8.03
CA ALA A 119 3.77 -4.30 8.68
C ALA A 119 4.97 -5.16 9.14
N ASP A 120 6.02 -5.24 8.32
CA ASP A 120 7.26 -5.93 8.68
C ASP A 120 7.95 -5.27 9.87
N MET A 121 8.02 -3.95 9.87
CA MET A 121 8.54 -3.18 11.01
C MET A 121 7.68 -3.43 12.26
N GLU A 122 6.35 -3.38 12.16
CA GLU A 122 5.47 -3.68 13.29
C GLU A 122 5.78 -5.04 13.92
N ALA A 123 5.92 -6.07 13.08
CA ALA A 123 6.23 -7.42 13.50
C ALA A 123 7.62 -7.51 14.13
N ALA A 124 8.65 -6.94 13.51
CA ALA A 124 10.03 -6.96 14.01
C ALA A 124 10.19 -6.22 15.35
N LEU A 125 9.60 -5.02 15.47
CA LEU A 125 9.63 -4.24 16.72
C LEU A 125 8.85 -4.93 17.84
N THR A 126 7.74 -5.60 17.51
CA THR A 126 6.99 -6.41 18.48
C THR A 126 7.80 -7.61 18.96
N ARG A 127 8.55 -8.28 18.06
CA ARG A 127 9.49 -9.35 18.45
C ARG A 127 10.59 -8.83 19.38
N ALA A 128 11.15 -7.64 19.11
CA ALA A 128 12.15 -7.02 19.99
C ALA A 128 11.60 -6.80 21.41
N LYS A 129 10.35 -6.33 21.53
CA LYS A 129 9.65 -6.19 22.83
C LYS A 129 9.48 -7.53 23.54
N PHE A 130 9.10 -8.58 22.82
CA PHE A 130 8.97 -9.92 23.43
C PHE A 130 10.30 -10.49 23.91
N ARG A 131 11.39 -10.26 23.16
CA ARG A 131 12.75 -10.64 23.61
C ARG A 131 13.17 -9.89 24.87
N ALA A 132 12.94 -8.58 24.93
CA ALA A 132 13.20 -7.81 26.15
C ALA A 132 12.36 -8.30 27.34
N ALA A 133 11.08 -8.59 27.13
CA ALA A 133 10.21 -9.12 28.19
C ALA A 133 10.66 -10.50 28.68
N ALA A 134 11.14 -11.38 27.78
CA ALA A 134 11.69 -12.68 28.16
C ALA A 134 12.96 -12.56 29.02
N ASP A 135 13.76 -11.52 28.81
CA ASP A 135 14.90 -11.15 29.66
C ASP A 135 14.50 -10.44 30.98
N GLY A 136 13.21 -10.27 31.25
CA GLY A 136 12.71 -9.51 32.41
C GLY A 136 12.90 -8.00 32.30
N LYS A 137 13.16 -7.47 31.09
CA LYS A 137 13.36 -6.04 30.82
C LYS A 137 12.06 -5.39 30.34
N VAL A 138 11.79 -4.17 30.81
CA VAL A 138 10.64 -3.36 30.37
C VAL A 138 10.97 -2.52 29.14
N LYS A 139 12.26 -2.19 28.95
CA LYS A 139 12.77 -1.41 27.82
C LYS A 139 13.65 -2.28 26.93
N VAL A 140 13.59 -2.03 25.63
CA VAL A 140 14.42 -2.68 24.61
C VAL A 140 15.77 -1.97 24.54
N THR A 141 16.87 -2.73 24.53
CA THR A 141 18.22 -2.20 24.30
C THR A 141 18.55 -2.21 22.80
N PRO A 142 19.50 -1.40 22.32
CA PRO A 142 19.99 -1.47 20.94
C PRO A 142 20.32 -2.90 20.49
N ASP A 143 21.06 -3.65 21.31
CA ASP A 143 21.43 -5.04 21.00
C ASP A 143 20.22 -5.97 20.77
N ILE A 144 19.15 -5.83 21.55
CA ILE A 144 17.94 -6.66 21.40
C ILE A 144 17.21 -6.28 20.12
N LEU A 145 17.15 -4.98 19.81
CA LEU A 145 16.51 -4.48 18.60
C LEU A 145 17.26 -4.95 17.35
N ASP A 146 18.58 -4.79 17.32
CA ASP A 146 19.42 -5.25 16.22
C ASP A 146 19.32 -6.76 16.04
N ALA A 147 19.38 -7.53 17.13
CA ALA A 147 19.21 -8.97 17.06
C ALA A 147 17.82 -9.38 16.55
N ALA A 148 16.76 -8.63 16.89
CA ALA A 148 15.41 -8.91 16.43
C ALA A 148 15.24 -8.60 14.93
N LEU A 149 15.80 -7.47 14.47
CA LEU A 149 15.79 -7.09 13.06
C LEU A 149 16.68 -8.00 12.20
N ALA A 150 17.81 -8.45 12.73
CA ALA A 150 18.70 -9.39 12.05
C ALA A 150 18.01 -10.75 11.82
N ASP A 151 17.35 -11.28 12.86
CA ASP A 151 16.58 -12.54 12.82
C ASP A 151 15.27 -12.44 12.04
N PHE A 152 14.74 -11.24 11.85
CA PHE A 152 13.51 -11.05 11.09
C PHE A 152 13.75 -11.29 9.60
N LEU A 153 13.04 -12.29 9.07
CA LEU A 153 12.93 -12.58 7.64
C LEU A 153 11.52 -12.18 7.19
N PRO A 154 11.37 -11.07 6.43
CA PRO A 154 10.09 -10.69 5.85
C PRO A 154 9.64 -11.73 4.82
N PRO A 155 8.33 -12.01 4.70
CA PRO A 155 7.82 -12.74 3.55
C PRO A 155 8.14 -11.93 2.29
N THR A 156 8.97 -12.48 1.42
CA THR A 156 9.47 -11.78 0.23
C THR A 156 8.66 -12.21 -0.97
N TYR A 157 7.94 -11.26 -1.56
CA TYR A 157 7.30 -11.40 -2.87
C TYR A 157 7.81 -10.28 -3.81
N PRO A 158 9.11 -10.28 -4.18
CA PRO A 158 9.71 -9.15 -4.87
C PRO A 158 9.02 -8.82 -6.19
N GLU A 159 8.72 -9.86 -6.98
CA GLU A 159 8.07 -9.70 -8.29
C GLU A 159 6.63 -9.18 -8.17
N GLU A 160 5.89 -9.61 -7.15
CA GLU A 160 4.53 -9.12 -6.91
C GLU A 160 4.54 -7.67 -6.44
N VAL A 161 5.43 -7.31 -5.51
CA VAL A 161 5.61 -5.93 -5.05
C VAL A 161 6.01 -5.02 -6.21
N GLU A 162 6.92 -5.48 -7.08
CA GLU A 162 7.33 -4.74 -8.27
C GLU A 162 6.15 -4.57 -9.25
N LEU A 163 5.38 -5.63 -9.50
CA LEU A 163 4.19 -5.59 -10.33
C LEU A 163 3.17 -4.57 -9.81
N GLN A 164 2.86 -4.61 -8.51
CA GLN A 164 1.94 -3.67 -7.87
C GLN A 164 2.46 -2.23 -7.97
N THR A 165 3.77 -2.03 -7.72
CA THR A 165 4.41 -0.72 -7.80
C THR A 165 4.33 -0.14 -9.20
N LEU A 166 4.73 -0.90 -10.23
CA LEU A 166 4.69 -0.44 -11.62
C LEU A 166 3.26 -0.23 -12.12
N SER A 167 2.33 -1.08 -11.70
CA SER A 167 0.90 -0.88 -12.00
C SER A 167 0.38 0.43 -11.40
N ALA A 168 0.77 0.76 -10.17
CA ALA A 168 0.43 2.04 -9.54
C ALA A 168 1.07 3.24 -10.26
N VAL A 169 2.31 3.12 -10.75
CA VAL A 169 2.97 4.17 -11.55
C VAL A 169 2.19 4.47 -12.82
N ILE A 170 1.77 3.44 -13.57
CA ILE A 170 1.03 3.60 -14.83
C ILE A 170 -0.34 4.24 -14.60
N GLU A 171 -1.01 3.80 -13.53
CA GLU A 171 -2.38 4.24 -13.21
C GLU A 171 -2.42 5.61 -12.55
N CYS A 172 -1.32 6.11 -11.99
CA CYS A 172 -1.28 7.43 -11.35
C CYS A 172 -1.63 8.56 -12.33
N THR A 173 -2.52 9.46 -11.90
CA THR A 173 -3.05 10.55 -12.73
C THR A 173 -2.16 11.80 -12.72
N SER A 174 -1.20 11.90 -11.80
CA SER A 174 -0.29 13.05 -11.67
C SER A 174 1.18 12.62 -11.56
N LYS A 175 2.00 13.13 -12.48
CA LYS A 175 3.46 12.92 -12.43
C LYS A 175 4.12 13.54 -11.21
N GLU A 176 3.58 14.63 -10.68
CA GLU A 176 4.14 15.31 -9.50
C GLU A 176 4.05 14.43 -8.24
N LEU A 177 3.06 13.54 -8.19
CA LEU A 177 2.84 12.60 -7.10
C LEU A 177 3.67 11.33 -7.21
N LEU A 178 4.37 11.12 -8.33
CA LEU A 178 5.29 9.99 -8.49
C LEU A 178 6.63 10.31 -7.83
N PRO A 179 7.31 9.32 -7.22
CA PRO A 179 8.73 9.39 -6.87
C PRO A 179 9.59 9.73 -8.08
N GLU A 180 10.70 10.45 -7.86
CA GLU A 180 11.58 10.98 -8.91
C GLU A 180 11.99 9.90 -9.94
N GLN A 181 12.37 8.72 -9.46
CA GLN A 181 12.79 7.59 -10.30
C GLN A 181 11.71 7.10 -11.29
N TYR A 182 10.41 7.36 -11.02
CA TYR A 182 9.31 6.92 -11.88
C TYR A 182 8.76 8.03 -12.78
N ARG A 183 9.14 9.31 -12.56
CA ARG A 183 8.55 10.46 -13.28
C ARG A 183 8.89 10.49 -14.77
N ASP A 184 10.12 10.09 -15.08
CA ASP A 184 10.73 10.21 -16.40
C ASP A 184 10.93 8.86 -17.11
N MET A 185 10.46 7.76 -16.50
CA MET A 185 10.48 6.45 -17.14
C MET A 185 9.59 6.41 -18.38
N ASP A 186 10.01 5.64 -19.38
CA ASP A 186 9.18 5.37 -20.55
C ASP A 186 8.00 4.48 -20.14
N ARG A 187 6.79 4.91 -20.47
CA ARG A 187 5.56 4.17 -20.14
C ARG A 187 5.49 2.85 -20.90
N ASP A 188 6.01 2.80 -22.12
CA ASP A 188 5.99 1.56 -22.92
C ASP A 188 6.93 0.51 -22.33
N GLU A 189 8.09 0.94 -21.78
CA GLU A 189 9.02 0.07 -21.07
C GLU A 189 8.42 -0.47 -19.76
N ILE A 190 7.73 0.39 -19.00
CA ILE A 190 7.03 -0.05 -17.78
C ILE A 190 5.95 -1.08 -18.11
N LEU A 191 5.15 -0.84 -19.15
CA LEU A 191 4.10 -1.77 -19.58
C LEU A 191 4.67 -3.13 -19.99
N SER A 192 5.78 -3.14 -20.74
CA SER A 192 6.48 -4.39 -21.09
C SER A 192 6.93 -5.15 -19.85
N THR A 193 7.51 -4.46 -18.87
CA THR A 193 7.94 -5.07 -17.60
C THR A 193 6.76 -5.63 -16.81
N ILE A 194 5.63 -4.93 -16.77
CA ILE A 194 4.40 -5.39 -16.12
C ILE A 194 3.91 -6.70 -16.77
N GLU A 195 3.89 -6.79 -18.09
CA GLU A 195 3.47 -8.01 -18.80
C GLU A 195 4.37 -9.21 -18.47
N GLU A 196 5.69 -9.00 -18.41
CA GLU A 196 6.64 -10.03 -18.00
C GLU A 196 6.43 -10.48 -16.55
N LEU A 197 6.22 -9.55 -15.63
CA LEU A 197 5.98 -9.86 -14.22
C LEU A 197 4.64 -10.60 -14.03
N LYS A 198 3.58 -10.20 -14.74
CA LYS A 198 2.30 -10.93 -14.73
C LYS A 198 2.48 -12.39 -15.14
N PHE A 199 3.28 -12.65 -16.17
CA PHE A 199 3.56 -14.02 -16.61
C PHE A 199 4.30 -14.85 -15.56
N ARG A 200 5.19 -14.23 -14.77
CA ARG A 200 5.98 -14.93 -13.74
C ARG A 200 5.19 -15.17 -12.43
N VAL A 201 4.40 -14.20 -12.02
CA VAL A 201 3.62 -14.25 -10.76
C VAL A 201 2.41 -15.18 -10.88
N GLY A 202 1.87 -15.38 -12.09
CA GLY A 202 0.76 -16.30 -12.37
C GLY A 202 -0.55 -15.58 -12.65
#